data_AF-A0A5Q6RZY4-F1
#
_entry.id   AF-A0A5Q6RZY4-F1
#
_cell.length_a   1.000
_cell.length_b   1.000
_cell.length_c   1.000
_cell.angle_alpha   90.00
_cell.angle_beta   90.00
_cell.angle_gamma   90.00
#
_symmetry.space_group_name_H-M   'P 1'
#
loop_
_entity.id
_entity.type
_entity.pdbx_description
1 polymer ?
#
loop_
_entity_poly.entity_id
_entity_poly.type
_entity_poly.pdbx_seq_one_letter_code
_entity_poly.pdbx_strand_id
1 'polypeptide(L)'
;MTMPQDPFEAAPGTAVVYAVSVANASIAAAMSEVAHRLQEIAANEGGASILAVSHQVTVVSAGDDDASMKVAFTGKSRTREYVVSAMATISV
;
A
#
# COMPACT_ATOMS: atom_id res chain seq x y z
N MET A 1 -29.43 18.70 19.10
CA MET A 1 -28.66 19.01 17.88
C MET A 1 -27.64 17.90 17.73
N THR A 2 -27.87 16.96 16.81
CA THR A 2 -26.94 15.87 16.54
C THR A 2 -25.84 16.44 15.65
N MET A 3 -24.61 16.54 16.16
CA MET A 3 -23.47 16.94 15.34
C MET A 3 -23.25 15.89 14.24
N PRO A 4 -22.95 16.31 13.00
CA PRO A 4 -22.56 15.35 11.96
C PRO A 4 -21.30 14.63 12.46
N GLN A 5 -21.37 13.31 12.63
CA GLN A 5 -20.17 12.52 12.90
C GLN A 5 -19.29 12.64 11.67
N ASP A 6 -18.16 13.33 11.80
CA ASP A 6 -17.15 13.38 10.76
C ASP A 6 -16.76 11.91 10.45
N PRO A 7 -16.86 11.45 9.20
CA PRO A 7 -16.53 10.07 8.83
C PRO A 7 -15.03 9.76 9.01
N PHE A 8 -14.24 10.75 9.40
CA PHE A 8 -12.81 10.69 9.70
C PHE A 8 -12.49 10.80 11.19
N GLU A 9 -13.49 10.92 12.07
CA GLU A 9 -13.25 10.85 13.51
C GLU A 9 -12.93 9.39 13.86
N ALA A 10 -11.63 9.09 13.85
CA ALA A 10 -11.09 7.84 14.37
C ALA A 10 -11.72 7.61 15.74
N ALA A 11 -12.47 6.52 15.90
CA ALA A 11 -13.13 6.20 17.15
C ALA A 11 -12.11 6.28 18.30
N PRO A 12 -12.48 6.83 19.48
CA PRO A 12 -11.56 6.89 20.60
C PRO A 12 -11.02 5.49 20.90
N GLY A 13 -9.69 5.34 20.92
CA GLY A 13 -9.01 4.03 20.94
C GLY A 13 -8.73 3.45 19.55
N THR A 14 -8.63 4.28 18.50
CA THR A 14 -8.15 3.85 17.18
C THR A 14 -7.07 4.77 16.65
N ALA A 15 -6.08 4.20 15.97
CA ALA A 15 -4.98 4.91 15.34
C ALA A 15 -4.91 4.53 13.84
N VAL A 16 -4.48 5.48 13.01
CA VAL A 16 -4.27 5.25 11.57
C VAL A 16 -2.78 5.09 11.33
N VAL A 17 -2.39 3.94 10.79
CA VAL A 17 -1.00 3.60 10.48
C VAL A 17 -0.82 3.47 8.98
N TYR A 18 0.38 3.79 8.50
CA TYR A 18 0.70 3.81 7.08
C TYR A 18 2.01 3.08 6.83
N ALA A 19 2.04 2.23 5.80
CA ALA A 19 3.23 1.52 5.37
C ALA A 19 3.36 1.57 3.84
N VAL A 20 4.61 1.55 3.37
CA VAL A 20 4.96 1.54 1.96
C VAL A 20 6.01 0.48 1.72
N SER A 21 5.89 -0.27 0.61
CA SER A 21 6.89 -1.24 0.18
C SER A 21 8.05 -0.55 -0.54
N VAL A 22 9.17 -1.26 -0.65
CA VAL A 22 10.19 -0.89 -1.63
C VAL A 22 9.67 -1.24 -3.04
N ALA A 23 10.18 -0.55 -4.06
CA ALA A 23 9.89 -0.87 -5.45
C ALA A 23 10.29 -2.33 -5.73
N ASN A 24 9.35 -3.12 -6.22
CA ASN A 24 9.54 -4.54 -6.44
C ASN A 24 9.00 -4.97 -7.80
N ALA A 25 9.64 -5.95 -8.43
CA ALA A 25 9.18 -6.53 -9.69
C ALA A 25 7.89 -7.38 -9.53
N SER A 26 7.55 -7.76 -8.30
CA SER A 26 6.37 -8.55 -7.97
C SER A 26 5.44 -7.79 -7.02
N ILE A 27 4.19 -7.59 -7.46
CA ILE A 27 3.13 -7.01 -6.63
C ILE A 27 2.90 -7.85 -5.38
N ALA A 28 2.92 -9.19 -5.49
CA ALA A 28 2.71 -10.07 -4.34
C ALA A 28 3.80 -9.90 -3.28
N ALA A 29 5.06 -9.74 -3.70
CA ALA A 29 6.17 -9.49 -2.79
C ALA A 29 6.03 -8.10 -2.11
N ALA A 30 5.68 -7.07 -2.88
CA ALA A 30 5.43 -5.73 -2.36
C ALA A 30 4.25 -5.70 -1.36
N MET A 31 3.13 -6.37 -1.68
CA MET A 31 1.97 -6.52 -0.79
C MET A 31 2.35 -7.24 0.51
N SER A 32 3.13 -8.33 0.42
CA SER A 32 3.58 -9.06 1.61
C SER A 32 4.49 -8.22 2.49
N GLU A 33 5.37 -7.40 1.90
CA GLU A 33 6.24 -6.48 2.64
C GLU A 33 5.41 -5.42 3.36
N VAL A 34 4.45 -4.81 2.68
CA VAL A 34 3.55 -3.81 3.30
C VAL A 34 2.74 -4.41 4.44
N ALA A 35 2.18 -5.60 4.24
CA ALA A 35 1.41 -6.29 5.27
C ALA A 35 2.27 -6.57 6.52
N HIS A 36 3.51 -7.02 6.33
CA HIS A 36 4.44 -7.25 7.44
C HIS A 36 4.76 -5.94 8.18
N ARG A 37 5.08 -4.86 7.45
CA ARG A 37 5.35 -3.55 8.05
C ARG A 37 4.15 -3.00 8.80
N LEU A 38 2.94 -3.13 8.26
CA LEU A 38 1.72 -2.72 8.96
C LEU A 38 1.54 -3.50 10.26
N GLN A 39 1.82 -4.80 10.25
CA GLN A 39 1.73 -5.64 11.44
C GLN A 39 2.78 -5.25 12.50
N GLU A 40 4.00 -4.93 12.09
CA GLU A 40 5.05 -4.44 12.99
C GLU A 40 4.70 -3.08 13.60
N ILE A 41 4.19 -2.15 12.79
CA ILE A 41 3.73 -0.84 13.28
C ILE A 41 2.55 -1.03 14.24
N ALA A 42 1.58 -1.88 13.90
CA ALA A 42 0.45 -2.17 14.77
C ALA A 42 0.90 -2.76 16.11
N ALA A 43 1.88 -3.68 16.11
CA ALA A 43 2.45 -4.25 17.33
C ALA A 43 3.19 -3.20 18.18
N ASN A 44 3.91 -2.28 17.56
CA ASN A 44 4.64 -1.20 18.25
C ASN A 44 3.70 -0.14 18.85
N GLU A 45 2.60 0.16 18.17
CA GLU A 45 1.57 1.09 18.67
C GLU A 45 0.72 0.49 19.80
N GLY A 46 0.91 -0.80 20.12
CA GLY A 46 0.07 -1.51 21.08
C GLY A 46 -1.31 -1.85 20.53
N GLY A 47 -1.48 -1.80 19.20
CA GLY A 47 -2.74 -2.08 18.53
C GLY A 47 -3.17 -3.53 18.75
N ALA A 48 -4.32 -3.72 19.40
CA ALA A 48 -4.91 -5.02 19.67
C ALA A 48 -5.47 -5.70 18.42
N SER A 49 -5.89 -4.91 17.42
CA SER A 49 -6.50 -5.43 16.19
C SER A 49 -6.44 -4.44 15.03
N ILE A 50 -6.37 -4.97 13.81
CA ILE A 50 -6.50 -4.19 12.57
C ILE A 50 -7.97 -4.20 12.18
N LEU A 51 -8.61 -3.02 12.20
CA LEU A 51 -10.03 -2.84 11.90
C LEU A 51 -10.29 -2.76 10.39
N ALA A 52 -9.42 -2.06 9.68
CA ALA A 52 -9.54 -1.87 8.24
C ALA A 52 -8.17 -1.72 7.60
N VAL A 53 -8.00 -2.22 6.38
CA VAL A 53 -6.79 -2.01 5.57
C VAL A 53 -7.20 -1.61 4.16
N SER A 54 -6.64 -0.50 3.69
CA SER A 54 -6.75 -0.04 2.31
C SER A 54 -5.38 -0.13 1.65
N HIS A 55 -5.27 -0.92 0.58
CA HIS A 55 -4.06 -1.04 -0.21
C HIS A 55 -4.18 -0.22 -1.48
N GLN A 56 -3.13 0.50 -1.82
CA GLN A 56 -2.98 1.23 -3.07
C GLN A 56 -1.71 0.72 -3.77
N VAL A 57 -1.88 0.26 -5.00
CA VAL A 57 -0.77 -0.23 -5.82
C VAL A 57 -0.43 0.85 -6.86
N THR A 58 0.81 1.31 -6.84
CA THR A 58 1.33 2.31 -7.78
C THR A 58 2.41 1.65 -8.63
N VAL A 59 2.26 1.72 -9.95
CA VAL A 59 3.31 1.29 -10.88
C VAL A 59 4.32 2.43 -11.01
N VAL A 60 5.52 2.25 -10.47
CA VAL A 60 6.58 3.28 -10.47
C VAL A 60 7.51 3.19 -11.68
N SER A 61 7.60 2.00 -12.29
CA SER A 61 8.29 1.81 -13.56
C SER A 61 7.38 1.00 -14.46
N ALA A 62 6.60 1.72 -15.27
CA ALA A 62 5.96 1.12 -16.43
C ALA A 62 7.08 0.91 -17.45
N GLY A 63 7.46 -0.35 -17.70
CA GLY A 63 8.12 -0.70 -18.95
C GLY A 63 7.15 -0.35 -20.07
N ASP A 64 7.24 0.89 -20.52
CA ASP A 64 6.54 1.61 -21.58
C ASP A 64 5.50 0.78 -22.36
N ASP A 65 4.23 1.01 -22.03
CA ASP A 65 3.06 0.60 -22.83
C ASP A 65 2.78 1.62 -23.97
N ASP A 66 3.62 2.66 -24.12
CA ASP A 66 3.45 3.74 -25.10
C ASP A 66 4.25 3.51 -26.41
N ALA A 67 5.17 2.55 -26.44
CA ALA A 67 6.02 2.24 -27.60
C ALA A 67 5.51 1.06 -28.45
N SER A 68 4.20 0.94 -28.65
CA SER A 68 3.58 -0.04 -29.55
C SER A 68 4.02 0.07 -31.03
N MET A 69 5.04 0.87 -31.37
CA MET A 69 5.54 1.01 -32.75
C MET A 69 7.06 0.86 -32.95
N LYS A 70 7.90 0.65 -31.91
CA LYS A 70 9.36 0.57 -32.10
C LYS A 70 10.12 -0.56 -31.39
N VAL A 71 9.51 -1.32 -30.49
CA VAL A 71 10.22 -2.38 -29.73
C VAL A 71 10.17 -3.77 -30.40
N ALA A 72 9.96 -3.84 -31.72
CA ALA A 72 10.02 -5.12 -32.44
C ALA A 72 11.46 -5.66 -32.64
N PHE A 73 12.52 -4.89 -32.30
CA PHE A 73 13.90 -5.24 -32.65
C PHE A 73 14.91 -5.35 -31.51
N THR A 74 14.52 -5.11 -30.25
CA THR A 74 15.42 -5.30 -29.10
C THR A 74 14.71 -6.06 -27.98
N GLY A 75 14.82 -7.39 -27.98
CA GLY A 75 14.15 -8.30 -27.04
C GLY A 75 14.63 -8.20 -25.59
N LYS A 76 14.43 -7.04 -24.94
CA LYS A 76 14.57 -6.89 -23.49
C LYS A 76 13.34 -6.16 -22.95
N SER A 77 12.31 -6.93 -22.60
CA SER A 77 11.23 -6.47 -21.75
C SER A 77 11.86 -5.88 -20.49
N ARG A 78 11.77 -4.56 -20.28
CA ARG A 78 12.22 -3.96 -19.03
C ARG A 78 11.31 -4.44 -17.90
N THR A 79 11.91 -4.77 -16.76
CA THR A 79 11.20 -5.22 -15.57
C THR A 79 10.27 -4.12 -15.09
N ARG A 80 8.97 -4.41 -14.98
CA ARG A 80 7.98 -3.50 -14.40
C ARG A 80 8.20 -3.46 -12.89
N GLU A 81 8.22 -2.27 -12.29
CA GLU A 81 8.38 -2.10 -10.84
C GLU A 81 7.11 -1.52 -10.22
N TYR A 82 6.74 -2.10 -9.09
CA TYR A 82 5.52 -1.81 -8.35
C TYR A 82 5.89 -1.34 -6.94
N VAL A 83 5.25 -0.27 -6.50
CA VAL A 83 5.25 0.18 -5.11
C VAL A 83 3.83 0.00 -4.59
N VAL A 84 3.71 -0.64 -3.44
CA VAL A 84 2.44 -0.76 -2.73
C VAL A 84 2.51 0.15 -1.53
N SER A 85 1.49 0.95 -1.34
CA SER A 85 1.21 1.62 -0.07
C SER A 85 -0.02 1.00 0.55
N ALA A 86 -0.07 0.93 1.88
CA ALA A 86 -1.30 0.60 2.57
C ALA A 86 -1.48 1.47 3.79
N MET A 87 -2.74 1.81 4.02
CA MET A 87 -3.20 2.50 5.21
C MET A 87 -4.05 1.51 5.99
N ALA A 88 -3.78 1.36 7.28
CA ALA A 88 -4.60 0.54 8.16
C ALA A 88 -5.10 1.37 9.34
N THR A 89 -6.34 1.09 9.75
CA THR A 89 -6.90 1.59 11.01
C THR A 89 -6.76 0.48 12.04
N ILE A 90 -6.06 0.75 13.14
CA ILE A 90 -5.86 -0.17 14.25
C ILE A 90 -6.66 0.29 15.46
N SER A 91 -7.14 -0.65 16.27
CA SER A 91 -7.68 -0.36 17.61
C SER A 91 -6.56 -0.46 18.64
N VAL A 92 -6.39 0.58 19.46
CA VAL A 92 -5.38 0.69 20.54
C VAL A 92 -6.08 0.64 21.89
#